data_AF-A0A1W1DMD1-F1
#
_entry.id   AF-A0A1W1DMD1-F1
#
_cell.length_a   1.000
_cell.length_b   1.000
_cell.length_c   1.000
_cell.angle_alpha   90.00
_cell.angle_beta   90.00
_cell.angle_gamma   90.00
#
_symmetry.space_group_name_H-M   'P 1'
#
loop_
_entity.id
_entity.type
_entity.pdbx_description
1 polymer ?
#
loop_
_entity_poly.entity_id
_entity_poly.type
_entity_poly.pdbx_seq_one_letter_code
_entity_poly.pdbx_strand_id
1 'polypeptide(L)'
;MPYDGKLISMDYIPGDLFSVNQQTAQKVDNLFARNERVVCYFETEFGLCAFVLVGAIFVGSMQTVWHGQINPPYKKQVQHFDYQDQNITLKKGEEMGRFNMGSTIIMLSPNQDNPLNLNELEVVQMGQALI
;
A
#
# COMPACT_ATOMS: atom_id res chain seq x y z
N MET A 1 -1.05 9.00 5.15
CA MET A 1 -1.87 8.09 5.97
C MET A 1 -3.27 8.67 6.08
N PRO A 2 -4.34 7.89 5.88
CA PRO A 2 -5.72 8.39 6.01
C PRO A 2 -6.13 8.64 7.46
N TYR A 3 -5.51 7.94 8.41
CA TYR A 3 -5.79 8.00 9.85
C TYR A 3 -4.49 7.89 10.65
N ASP A 4 -4.56 8.19 11.95
CA ASP A 4 -3.49 7.87 12.88
C ASP A 4 -3.30 6.34 12.93
N GLY A 5 -2.05 5.88 12.88
CA GLY A 5 -1.76 4.45 12.91
C GLY A 5 -0.37 4.12 13.45
N LYS A 6 -0.28 2.99 14.15
CA LYS A 6 0.98 2.39 14.61
C LYS A 6 1.33 1.22 13.70
N LEU A 7 2.53 1.23 13.13
CA LEU A 7 3.02 0.14 12.28
C LEU A 7 3.27 -1.10 13.14
N ILE A 8 2.71 -2.24 12.72
CA ILE A 8 2.87 -3.54 13.36
C ILE A 8 3.90 -4.37 12.61
N SER A 9 3.70 -4.55 11.31
CA SER A 9 4.55 -5.40 10.50
C SER A 9 4.45 -5.02 9.02
N MET A 10 5.37 -5.56 8.23
CA MET A 10 5.39 -5.41 6.78
C MET A 10 5.76 -6.74 6.13
N ASP A 11 5.06 -7.10 5.06
CA ASP A 11 5.42 -8.24 4.21
C ASP A 11 5.83 -7.74 2.83
N TYR A 12 7.01 -8.14 2.37
CA TYR A 12 7.37 -8.08 0.96
C TYR A 12 7.01 -9.40 0.31
N ILE A 13 6.21 -9.36 -0.76
CA ILE A 13 5.77 -10.52 -1.51
C ILE A 13 6.23 -10.38 -2.95
N PRO A 14 7.18 -11.24 -3.42
CA PRO A 14 7.60 -11.23 -4.81
C PRO A 14 6.48 -11.67 -5.73
N GLY A 15 6.51 -11.20 -6.97
CA GLY A 15 5.48 -11.52 -7.96
C GLY A 15 5.82 -11.02 -9.35
N ASP A 16 4.83 -11.12 -10.23
CA ASP A 16 4.88 -10.58 -11.57
C ASP A 16 4.88 -9.03 -11.55
N LEU A 17 5.08 -8.38 -12.68
CA LEU A 17 4.97 -6.92 -12.81
C LEU A 17 4.10 -6.56 -14.01
N PHE A 18 2.84 -7.02 -14.02
CA PHE A 18 1.88 -6.61 -15.02
C PHE A 18 1.53 -5.13 -14.87
N SER A 19 1.05 -4.51 -15.96
CA SER A 19 0.46 -3.17 -15.89
C SER A 19 -0.80 -3.18 -15.01
N VAL A 20 -1.00 -2.11 -14.25
CA VAL A 20 -2.19 -1.90 -13.41
C VAL A 20 -3.17 -0.89 -14.01
N ASN A 21 -3.06 -0.61 -15.31
CA ASN A 21 -4.06 0.21 -16.00
C ASN A 21 -5.44 -0.48 -16.00
N GLN A 22 -6.50 0.31 -16.18
CA GLN A 22 -7.89 -0.17 -16.09
C GLN A 22 -8.18 -1.36 -17.02
N GLN A 23 -7.67 -1.33 -18.25
CA GLN A 23 -7.86 -2.42 -19.21
C GLN A 23 -7.22 -3.72 -18.76
N THR A 24 -6.04 -3.65 -18.15
CA THR A 24 -5.31 -4.83 -17.64
C THR A 24 -5.98 -5.35 -16.38
N ALA A 25 -6.38 -4.46 -15.47
CA ALA A 25 -7.11 -4.81 -14.23
C ALA A 25 -8.41 -5.56 -14.48
N GLN A 26 -9.11 -5.26 -15.58
CA GLN A 26 -10.35 -5.95 -15.96
C GLN A 26 -10.13 -7.31 -16.64
N LYS A 27 -8.93 -7.58 -17.16
CA LYS A 27 -8.66 -8.75 -18.02
C LYS A 27 -7.72 -9.77 -17.41
N VAL A 28 -6.89 -9.36 -16.45
CA VAL A 28 -5.90 -10.24 -15.82
C VAL A 28 -6.45 -10.73 -14.50
N ASP A 29 -6.77 -12.02 -14.45
CA ASP A 29 -7.22 -12.67 -13.23
C ASP A 29 -6.16 -12.54 -12.14
N ASN A 30 -6.63 -12.19 -10.93
CA ASN A 30 -5.81 -12.05 -9.74
C ASN A 30 -4.64 -11.07 -9.91
N LEU A 31 -4.75 -10.07 -10.78
CA LEU A 31 -3.69 -9.10 -11.10
C LEU A 31 -2.91 -8.63 -9.86
N PHE A 32 -3.62 -8.09 -8.86
CA PHE A 32 -3.01 -7.53 -7.66
C PHE A 32 -2.39 -8.58 -6.73
N ALA A 33 -2.90 -9.81 -6.74
CA ALA A 33 -2.36 -10.93 -5.97
C ALA A 33 -1.17 -11.61 -6.66
N ARG A 34 -1.03 -11.42 -7.98
CA ARG A 34 0.09 -11.91 -8.79
C ARG A 34 1.25 -10.94 -8.82
N ASN A 35 0.97 -9.63 -8.84
CA ASN A 35 2.02 -8.64 -8.88
C ASN A 35 2.85 -8.63 -7.58
N GLU A 36 4.12 -8.28 -7.73
CA GLU A 36 5.00 -7.91 -6.62
C GLU A 36 4.33 -6.83 -5.78
N ARG A 37 4.36 -6.99 -4.46
CA ARG A 37 3.68 -6.07 -3.54
C ARG A 37 4.33 -6.03 -2.17
N VAL A 38 4.09 -4.92 -1.48
CA VAL A 38 4.43 -4.74 -0.08
C VAL A 38 3.13 -4.51 0.70
N VAL A 39 2.88 -5.32 1.73
CA VAL A 39 1.74 -5.18 2.62
C VAL A 39 2.23 -4.56 3.92
N CYS A 40 1.67 -3.43 4.34
CA CYS A 40 1.99 -2.78 5.61
C CYS A 40 0.78 -2.88 6.53
N TYR A 41 0.94 -3.42 7.73
CA TYR A 41 -0.13 -3.57 8.70
C TYR A 41 -0.01 -2.49 9.77
N PHE A 42 -1.11 -1.78 10.00
CA PHE A 42 -1.20 -0.72 10.98
C PHE A 42 -2.34 -0.99 11.96
N GLU A 43 -2.04 -0.85 13.24
CA GLU A 43 -3.07 -0.71 14.26
C GLU A 43 -3.57 0.74 14.26
N THR A 44 -4.88 0.92 14.16
CA THR A 44 -5.55 2.23 14.10
C THR A 44 -6.72 2.26 15.07
N GLU A 45 -7.37 3.40 15.25
CA GLU A 45 -8.63 3.50 16.03
C GLU A 45 -9.75 2.58 15.49
N PHE A 46 -9.67 2.20 14.23
CA PHE A 46 -10.60 1.33 13.53
C PHE A 46 -10.25 -0.16 13.63
N GLY A 47 -9.15 -0.50 14.31
CA GLY A 47 -8.57 -1.84 14.33
C GLY A 47 -7.43 -2.01 13.32
N LEU A 48 -7.12 -3.26 12.98
CA LEU A 48 -6.01 -3.60 12.10
C LEU A 48 -6.35 -3.28 10.63
N CYS A 49 -5.63 -2.32 10.07
CA CYS A 49 -5.71 -1.94 8.66
C CYS A 49 -4.49 -2.45 7.89
N ALA A 50 -4.67 -2.77 6.61
CA ALA A 50 -3.57 -3.11 5.71
C ALA A 50 -3.50 -2.14 4.53
N PHE A 51 -2.29 -1.68 4.24
CA PHE A 51 -1.98 -0.86 3.07
C PHE A 51 -1.07 -1.66 2.15
N VAL A 52 -1.56 -1.97 0.96
CA VAL A 52 -0.85 -2.81 -0.02
C VAL A 52 -0.34 -1.94 -1.14
N LEU A 53 0.97 -1.78 -1.21
CA LEU A 53 1.66 -1.16 -2.33
C LEU A 53 1.86 -2.22 -3.42
N VAL A 54 1.24 -2.04 -4.59
CA VAL A 54 1.34 -3.01 -5.70
C VAL A 54 2.25 -2.46 -6.79
N GLY A 55 3.35 -3.16 -7.07
CA GLY A 55 4.27 -2.84 -8.15
C GLY A 55 3.65 -3.12 -9.53
N ALA A 56 4.17 -2.46 -10.55
CA ALA A 56 3.76 -2.67 -11.94
C ALA A 56 4.95 -2.49 -12.90
N ILE A 57 4.76 -2.87 -14.18
CA ILE A 57 5.80 -2.73 -15.21
C ILE A 57 6.39 -1.31 -15.25
N PHE A 58 7.72 -1.21 -15.30
CA PHE A 58 8.50 0.05 -15.26
C PHE A 58 8.47 0.84 -13.96
N VAL A 59 7.57 0.52 -13.02
CA VAL A 59 7.25 1.38 -11.87
C VAL A 59 7.22 0.63 -10.53
N GLY A 60 7.93 -0.50 -10.47
CA GLY A 60 7.88 -1.42 -9.33
C GLY A 60 8.62 -0.96 -8.07
N SER A 61 9.43 0.10 -8.12
CA SER A 61 10.25 0.51 -6.96
C SER A 61 9.39 1.17 -5.88
N MET A 62 9.38 0.56 -4.70
CA MET A 62 8.62 0.98 -3.53
C MET A 62 9.57 1.41 -2.40
N GLN A 63 9.18 2.48 -1.71
CA GLN A 63 9.86 2.99 -0.54
C GLN A 63 8.84 3.33 0.54
N THR A 64 9.17 3.03 1.80
CA THR A 64 8.44 3.54 2.97
C THR A 64 9.32 4.48 3.78
N VAL A 65 8.70 5.37 4.55
CA VAL A 65 9.44 6.36 5.35
C VAL A 65 10.28 5.71 6.47
N TRP A 66 9.93 4.50 6.90
CA TRP A 66 10.64 3.76 7.96
C TRP A 66 11.67 2.76 7.43
N HIS A 67 11.39 2.05 6.33
CA HIS A 67 12.30 1.02 5.80
C HIS A 67 13.26 1.59 4.75
N GLY A 68 12.99 2.78 4.23
CA GLY A 68 13.66 3.28 3.05
C GLY A 68 13.27 2.47 1.81
N GLN A 69 14.22 2.30 0.90
CA GLN A 69 13.99 1.59 -0.35
C GLN A 69 13.84 0.08 -0.11
N ILE A 70 12.69 -0.47 -0.48
CA ILE A 70 12.36 -1.90 -0.29
C ILE A 70 12.85 -2.71 -1.50
N ASN A 71 12.58 -2.19 -2.70
CA ASN A 71 13.01 -2.73 -3.97
C ASN A 71 13.30 -1.59 -4.97
N PRO A 72 14.27 -1.75 -5.90
CA PRO A 72 15.28 -2.82 -5.98
C PRO A 72 16.26 -2.85 -4.79
N PRO A 73 16.96 -3.97 -4.53
CA PRO A 73 16.98 -5.21 -5.33
C PRO A 73 15.70 -6.04 -5.17
N TYR A 74 15.23 -6.62 -6.29
CA TYR A 74 14.10 -7.54 -6.31
C TYR A 74 14.49 -8.86 -5.64
N LYS A 75 13.61 -9.37 -4.77
CA LYS A 75 13.87 -10.57 -3.97
C LYS A 75 13.03 -11.72 -4.53
N LYS A 76 13.47 -12.96 -4.31
CA LYS A 76 12.79 -14.16 -4.82
C LYS A 76 11.92 -14.87 -3.78
N GLN A 77 11.96 -14.41 -2.53
CA GLN A 77 11.26 -15.01 -1.42
C GLN A 77 10.44 -13.95 -0.69
N VAL A 78 9.33 -14.40 -0.10
CA VAL A 78 8.56 -13.57 0.83
C VAL A 78 9.46 -13.18 2.00
N GLN A 79 9.37 -11.92 2.42
CA GLN A 79 10.05 -11.43 3.62
C GLN A 79 9.06 -10.79 4.56
N HIS A 80 9.15 -11.19 5.81
CA HIS A 80 8.38 -10.61 6.90
C HIS A 80 9.29 -9.70 7.73
N PHE A 81 8.75 -8.54 8.11
CA PHE A 81 9.41 -7.58 8.98
C PHE A 81 8.47 -7.25 10.15
N ASP A 82 8.95 -7.49 11.37
CA ASP A 82 8.24 -7.14 12.60
C ASP A 82 8.73 -5.77 13.12
N TYR A 83 7.79 -4.88 13.42
CA TYR A 83 8.02 -3.52 13.89
C TYR A 83 7.36 -3.22 15.24
N GLN A 84 6.73 -4.21 15.90
CA GLN A 84 5.97 -3.99 17.13
C GLN A 84 6.77 -3.28 18.22
N ASP A 85 8.06 -3.59 18.33
CA ASP A 85 8.98 -3.04 19.33
C ASP A 85 9.62 -1.68 18.94
N GLN A 86 9.41 -1.20 17.71
CA GLN A 86 10.06 0.02 17.20
C GLN A 86 9.21 1.28 17.39
N ASN A 87 7.96 1.13 17.85
CA ASN A 87 7.02 2.21 18.12
C ASN A 87 6.87 3.24 16.98
N ILE A 88 6.87 2.75 15.74
CA ILE A 88 6.72 3.59 14.55
C ILE A 88 5.24 3.99 14.43
N THR A 89 4.95 5.29 14.59
CA THR A 89 3.60 5.84 14.48
C THR A 89 3.55 6.90 13.39
N LEU A 90 2.46 6.91 12.61
CA LEU A 90 2.19 7.93 11.61
C LEU A 90 0.86 8.62 11.93
N LYS A 91 0.83 9.94 11.82
CA LYS A 91 -0.37 10.76 11.97
C LYS A 91 -1.17 10.83 10.68
N LYS A 92 -2.47 11.11 10.80
CA LYS A 92 -3.33 11.45 9.65
C LYS A 92 -2.66 12.53 8.80
N GLY A 93 -2.58 12.28 7.50
CA GLY A 93 -1.93 13.16 6.53
C GLY A 93 -0.43 12.90 6.32
N GLU A 94 0.26 12.19 7.21
CA GLU A 94 1.71 11.97 7.07
C GLU A 94 2.05 10.99 5.93
N GLU A 95 3.21 11.20 5.30
CA GLU A 95 3.73 10.31 4.27
C GLU A 95 4.02 8.92 4.86
N MET A 96 3.45 7.89 4.24
CA MET A 96 3.70 6.48 4.59
C MET A 96 4.84 5.90 3.74
N GLY A 97 4.78 6.22 2.46
CA GLY A 97 5.64 5.67 1.43
C GLY A 97 5.21 6.17 0.07
N ARG A 98 5.99 5.78 -0.93
CA ARG A 98 5.83 6.27 -2.29
C ARG A 98 6.28 5.23 -3.30
N PHE A 99 5.82 5.46 -4.51
CA PHE A 99 6.29 4.80 -5.71
C PHE A 99 7.09 5.80 -6.50
N ASN A 100 8.23 5.36 -7.04
CA ASN A 100 9.10 6.29 -7.75
C ASN A 100 8.55 6.70 -9.13
N MET A 101 7.59 5.95 -9.71
CA MET A 101 6.92 6.32 -10.99
C MET A 101 5.44 5.88 -11.09
N GLY A 102 4.64 6.09 -10.03
CA GLY A 102 3.19 5.78 -10.05
C GLY A 102 2.86 4.29 -9.94
N SER A 103 1.66 3.92 -9.46
CA SER A 103 1.26 2.53 -9.19
C SER A 103 -0.19 2.43 -8.67
N THR A 104 -0.52 1.34 -7.95
CA THR A 104 -1.75 1.15 -7.20
C THR A 104 -1.48 0.97 -5.70
N ILE A 105 -2.30 1.61 -4.86
CA ILE A 105 -2.44 1.30 -3.44
C ILE A 105 -3.79 0.63 -3.21
N ILE A 106 -3.82 -0.45 -2.44
CA ILE A 106 -5.06 -1.06 -1.93
C ILE A 106 -5.12 -0.82 -0.43
N MET A 107 -6.26 -0.33 0.04
CA MET A 107 -6.51 -0.11 1.47
C MET A 107 -7.56 -1.11 1.93
N LEU A 108 -7.22 -1.87 2.96
CA LEU A 108 -8.12 -2.80 3.62
C LEU A 108 -8.29 -2.36 5.06
N SER A 109 -9.52 -2.20 5.49
CA SER A 109 -9.91 -1.85 6.86
C SER A 109 -10.98 -2.83 7.35
N PRO A 110 -11.15 -2.96 8.68
CA PRO A 110 -12.26 -3.72 9.25
C PRO A 110 -13.61 -3.17 8.76
N ASN A 111 -14.63 -4.02 8.72
CA ASN A 111 -15.96 -3.63 8.26
C ASN A 111 -16.55 -2.55 9.20
N GLN A 112 -16.66 -1.33 8.68
CA GLN A 112 -17.11 -0.15 9.40
C GLN A 112 -17.72 0.85 8.42
N ASP A 113 -18.43 1.85 8.95
CA ASP A 113 -18.86 3.00 8.15
C ASP A 113 -17.62 3.69 7.59
N ASN A 114 -17.39 3.56 6.29
CA ASN A 114 -16.25 4.17 5.62
C ASN A 114 -16.49 5.68 5.51
N PRO A 115 -15.72 6.54 6.19
CA PRO A 115 -15.93 7.98 6.11
C PRO A 115 -15.44 8.56 4.77
N LEU A 116 -14.66 7.80 3.98
CA LEU A 116 -14.20 8.23 2.67
C LEU A 116 -15.40 8.26 1.70
N ASN A 117 -15.94 9.44 1.48
CA ASN A 117 -17.02 9.67 0.54
C ASN A 117 -16.46 9.74 -0.89
N LEU A 118 -16.14 8.57 -1.45
CA LEU A 118 -15.58 8.43 -2.80
C LEU A 118 -16.52 7.62 -3.69
N ASN A 119 -16.68 8.07 -4.92
CA ASN A 119 -17.35 7.32 -5.96
C ASN A 119 -16.36 6.42 -6.70
N GLU A 120 -16.89 5.37 -7.34
CA GLU A 120 -16.10 4.53 -8.23
C GLU A 120 -15.49 5.37 -9.37
N LEU A 121 -14.19 5.18 -9.64
CA LEU A 121 -13.39 5.91 -10.62
C LEU A 121 -13.28 7.44 -10.38
N GLU A 122 -13.62 7.91 -9.18
CA GLU A 122 -13.44 9.31 -8.83
C GLU A 122 -11.97 9.72 -8.89
N VAL A 123 -11.69 10.80 -9.63
CA VAL A 123 -10.36 11.38 -9.73
C VAL A 123 -10.14 12.31 -8.54
N VAL A 124 -9.11 12.01 -7.74
CA VAL A 124 -8.70 12.84 -6.60
C VAL A 124 -7.39 13.58 -6.89
N GLN A 125 -7.21 14.75 -6.28
CA GLN A 125 -6.00 15.56 -6.39
C GLN A 125 -5.07 15.36 -5.18
N MET A 126 -3.76 15.56 -5.39
CA MET A 126 -2.80 15.57 -4.30
C MET A 126 -3.13 16.71 -3.34
N GLY A 127 -3.27 16.39 -2.05
CA GLY A 127 -3.69 17.34 -1.01
C GLY A 127 -5.20 17.57 -0.90
N GLN A 128 -6.02 16.95 -1.77
CA GLN A 128 -7.47 16.99 -1.63
C GLN A 128 -7.90 16.26 -0.35
N ALA A 129 -8.72 16.92 0.47
CA ALA A 129 -9.37 16.29 1.60
C ALA A 129 -10.44 15.30 1.10
N LEU A 130 -10.38 14.06 1.61
CA LEU A 130 -11.36 13.00 1.30
C LEU A 130 -12.35 12.74 2.45
N ILE A 131 -12.17 13.47 3.56
CA ILE A 131 -12.97 13.51 4.78
C ILE A 131 -12.95 14.91 5.37
#